data_AF-A0A395IUP8-F1
#
_entry.id   AF-A0A395IUP8-F1
#
_cell.length_a   1.000
_cell.length_b   1.000
_cell.length_c   1.000
_cell.angle_alpha   90.00
_cell.angle_beta   90.00
_cell.angle_gamma   90.00
#
_symmetry.space_group_name_H-M   'P 1'
#
loop_
_entity.id
_entity.type
_entity.pdbx_description
1 polymer ?
#
loop_
_entity_poly.entity_id
_entity_poly.type
_entity_poly.pdbx_seq_one_letter_code
_entity_poly.pdbx_strand_id
1 'polypeptide(L)'
;MSSILLALCVYIAILYLPGAREVKRLESTAKSPIFEQFGSALTGVGTIRAFDKTDIYIKSMWDKIDDHSTTFWHLWAFNRWMGWRMAFIGGFFATIVAIVIILIPSIDAALAGFALSFALAYGSTVIWTIRHYTNLELNMNAAERIIEYSNLKTESLEGADPPAAWPTEGRLEVNDLVVSYADDLPPVLKRSNFPS
;
A
#
# COMPACT_ATOMS: atom_id res chain seq x y z
N MET A 1 23.13 7.82 28.01
CA MET A 1 23.66 6.92 26.96
C MET A 1 22.53 6.34 26.11
N SER A 2 21.57 5.64 26.72
CA SER A 2 20.39 5.06 26.06
C SER A 2 19.55 6.08 25.27
N SER A 3 19.29 7.27 25.84
CA SER A 3 18.51 8.32 25.17
C SER A 3 19.19 8.88 23.92
N ILE A 4 20.53 8.92 23.88
CA ILE A 4 21.31 9.38 22.72
C ILE A 4 21.24 8.34 21.60
N LEU A 5 21.37 7.06 21.96
CA LEU A 5 21.24 5.95 21.01
C LEU A 5 19.81 5.87 20.45
N LEU A 6 18.80 6.08 21.30
CA LEU A 6 17.41 6.18 20.88
C LEU A 6 17.19 7.35 19.92
N ALA A 7 17.71 8.54 20.24
CA ALA A 7 17.60 9.71 19.36
C ALA A 7 18.27 9.45 17.99
N LEU A 8 19.43 8.79 17.97
CA LEU A 8 20.12 8.43 16.74
C LEU A 8 19.36 7.37 15.92
N CYS A 9 18.75 6.37 16.58
CA CYS A 9 17.85 5.42 15.93
C CYS A 9 16.64 6.13 15.31
N VAL A 10 16.00 7.03 16.05
CA VAL A 10 14.85 7.81 15.57
C VAL A 10 15.24 8.71 14.40
N TYR A 11 16.39 9.37 14.46
CA TYR A 11 16.90 10.19 13.37
C TYR A 11 17.09 9.39 12.07
N ILE A 12 17.71 8.21 12.16
CA ILE A 12 17.87 7.31 11.00
C ILE A 12 16.51 6.82 10.51
N ALA A 13 15.57 6.53 11.41
CA ALA A 13 14.22 6.12 11.04
C ALA A 13 13.47 7.21 10.26
N ILE A 14 13.57 8.47 10.70
CA ILE A 14 12.94 9.61 10.03
C ILE A 14 13.55 9.84 8.64
N LEU A 15 14.85 9.63 8.46
CA LEU A 15 15.49 9.71 7.14
C LEU A 15 15.09 8.54 6.22
N TYR A 16 14.92 7.34 6.79
CA TYR A 16 14.52 6.14 6.06
C TYR A 16 13.06 6.19 5.61
N LEU A 17 12.15 6.70 6.44
CA LEU A 17 10.71 6.55 6.26
C LEU A 17 10.17 7.13 4.94
N PRO A 18 10.55 8.35 4.49
CA PRO A 18 10.11 8.89 3.21
C PRO A 18 10.58 8.03 2.03
N GLY A 19 11.85 7.63 2.01
CA GLY A 19 12.41 6.81 0.94
C GLY A 19 11.78 5.42 0.86
N ALA A 20 11.58 4.76 2.02
CA ALA A 20 10.95 3.44 2.07
C ALA A 20 9.50 3.47 1.57
N ARG A 21 8.75 4.53 1.92
CA ARG A 21 7.37 4.71 1.47
C ARG A 21 7.30 4.85 -0.05
N GLU A 22 8.14 5.68 -0.64
CA GLU A 22 8.16 5.88 -2.08
C GLU A 22 8.59 4.64 -2.85
N VAL A 23 9.64 3.94 -2.41
CA VAL A 23 10.09 2.69 -3.06
C VAL A 23 9.01 1.60 -2.96
N LYS A 24 8.32 1.49 -1.81
CA LYS A 24 7.20 0.55 -1.66
C LYS A 24 6.00 0.93 -2.54
N ARG A 25 5.73 2.23 -2.73
CA ARG A 25 4.70 2.71 -3.66
C ARG A 25 5.05 2.37 -5.11
N LEU A 26 6.30 2.56 -5.51
CA LEU A 26 6.79 2.18 -6.84
C LEU A 26 6.66 0.66 -7.05
N GLU A 27 7.04 -0.16 -6.07
CA GLU A 27 6.95 -1.63 -6.18
C GLU A 27 5.50 -2.08 -6.37
N SER A 28 4.58 -1.51 -5.58
CA SER A 28 3.15 -1.80 -5.71
C SER A 28 2.58 -1.34 -7.05
N THR A 29 3.05 -0.21 -7.58
CA THR A 29 2.58 0.33 -8.87
C THR A 29 3.12 -0.47 -10.05
N ALA A 30 4.38 -0.91 -9.99
CA ALA A 30 4.99 -1.75 -11.03
C ALA A 30 4.37 -3.15 -11.09
N LYS A 31 3.74 -3.60 -10.00
CA LYS A 31 3.12 -4.92 -9.90
C LYS A 31 1.76 -5.02 -10.60
N SER A 32 0.92 -3.98 -10.56
CA SER A 32 -0.44 -4.02 -11.15
C SER A 32 -0.46 -4.33 -12.66
N PRO A 33 0.38 -3.68 -13.49
CA PRO A 33 0.39 -3.89 -14.94
C PRO A 33 0.68 -5.34 -15.37
N ILE A 34 1.41 -6.11 -14.56
CA ILE A 34 1.69 -7.53 -14.82
C ILE A 34 0.38 -8.33 -14.78
N PHE A 35 -0.46 -8.11 -13.76
CA PHE A 35 -1.74 -8.80 -13.62
C PHE A 35 -2.75 -8.34 -14.67
N GLU A 36 -2.79 -7.04 -14.98
CA GLU A 36 -3.65 -6.49 -16.02
C GLU A 36 -3.32 -7.05 -17.41
N GLN A 37 -2.04 -7.10 -17.76
CA GLN A 37 -1.62 -7.70 -19.04
C GLN A 37 -1.91 -9.20 -19.07
N PHE A 38 -1.70 -9.91 -17.97
CA PHE A 38 -1.99 -11.33 -17.89
C PHE A 38 -3.49 -11.61 -18.10
N GLY A 39 -4.36 -10.87 -17.43
CA GLY A 39 -5.82 -10.98 -17.60
C GLY A 39 -6.28 -10.62 -19.03
N SER A 40 -5.71 -9.56 -19.60
CA SER A 40 -6.01 -9.14 -20.97
C SER A 40 -5.55 -10.18 -22.00
N ALA A 41 -4.36 -10.75 -21.82
CA ALA A 41 -3.81 -11.79 -22.69
C ALA A 41 -4.61 -13.09 -22.60
N LEU A 42 -5.11 -13.46 -21.41
CA LEU A 42 -5.94 -14.65 -21.23
C LEU A 42 -7.27 -14.53 -21.99
N THR A 43 -7.91 -13.36 -21.88
CA THR A 43 -9.18 -13.07 -22.58
C THR A 43 -8.98 -12.94 -24.09
N GLY A 44 -7.87 -12.34 -24.52
CA GLY A 44 -7.54 -12.08 -25.93
C GLY A 44 -6.68 -13.14 -26.62
N VAL A 45 -6.45 -14.31 -26.02
CA VAL A 45 -5.48 -15.30 -26.50
C VAL A 45 -5.75 -15.77 -27.94
N GLY A 46 -7.04 -15.92 -28.29
CA GLY A 46 -7.45 -16.30 -29.64
C GLY A 46 -7.04 -15.26 -30.68
N THR A 47 -7.29 -13.98 -30.39
CA THR A 47 -6.92 -12.86 -31.25
C THR A 47 -5.40 -12.73 -31.37
N ILE A 48 -4.66 -12.83 -30.27
CA ILE A 48 -3.19 -12.72 -30.29
C ILE A 48 -2.57 -13.79 -31.19
N ARG A 49 -3.07 -15.02 -31.10
CA ARG A 49 -2.61 -16.15 -31.94
C ARG A 49 -3.05 -15.99 -33.39
N ALA A 50 -4.28 -15.54 -33.64
CA ALA A 50 -4.79 -15.33 -34.99
C ALA A 50 -3.99 -14.28 -35.79
N PHE A 51 -3.45 -13.26 -35.11
CA PHE A 51 -2.63 -12.21 -35.72
C PHE A 51 -1.10 -12.45 -35.59
N ASP A 52 -0.69 -13.61 -35.08
CA ASP A 52 0.71 -13.99 -34.87
C ASP A 52 1.53 -12.95 -34.08
N LYS A 53 0.95 -12.41 -32.99
CA LYS A 53 1.56 -11.37 -32.14
C LYS A 53 2.05 -11.88 -30.79
N THR A 54 2.18 -13.20 -30.62
CA THR A 54 2.54 -13.84 -29.35
C THR A 54 3.86 -13.28 -28.78
N ASP A 55 4.90 -13.18 -29.60
CA ASP A 55 6.23 -12.73 -29.15
C ASP A 55 6.23 -11.28 -28.63
N ILE A 56 5.42 -10.41 -29.21
CA ILE A 56 5.29 -9.01 -28.77
C ILE A 56 4.71 -8.96 -27.36
N TYR A 57 3.66 -9.75 -27.10
CA TYR A 57 3.04 -9.83 -25.78
C TYR A 57 3.96 -10.48 -24.74
N ILE A 58 4.71 -11.52 -25.12
CA ILE A 58 5.71 -12.14 -24.24
C ILE A 58 6.81 -11.14 -23.89
N LYS A 59 7.38 -10.44 -24.87
CA LYS A 59 8.41 -9.41 -24.63
C LYS A 59 7.88 -8.31 -23.70
N SER A 60 6.68 -7.79 -23.98
CA SER A 60 6.08 -6.75 -23.14
C SER A 60 5.80 -7.22 -21.70
N MET A 61 5.55 -8.52 -21.50
CA MET A 61 5.42 -9.12 -20.17
C MET A 61 6.77 -9.17 -19.46
N TRP A 62 7.84 -9.58 -20.16
CA TRP A 62 9.19 -9.57 -19.61
C TRP A 62 9.63 -8.18 -19.18
N ASP A 63 9.38 -7.15 -19.99
CA ASP A 63 9.72 -5.76 -19.65
C ASP A 63 9.04 -5.33 -18.33
N LYS A 64 7.74 -5.65 -18.16
CA LYS A 64 7.02 -5.34 -16.91
C LYS A 64 7.52 -6.12 -15.70
N ILE A 65 7.89 -7.39 -15.89
CA ILE A 65 8.48 -8.22 -14.84
C ILE A 65 9.85 -7.67 -14.44
N ASP A 66 10.65 -7.19 -15.38
CA ASP A 66 11.97 -6.60 -15.13
C ASP A 66 11.86 -5.29 -14.36
N ASP A 67 10.91 -4.42 -14.72
CA ASP A 67 10.60 -3.19 -13.99
C ASP A 67 10.19 -3.49 -12.52
N HIS A 68 9.31 -4.47 -12.33
CA HIS A 68 8.91 -4.90 -10.99
C HIS A 68 10.09 -5.50 -10.21
N SER A 69 10.88 -6.35 -10.85
CA SER A 69 12.04 -7.00 -10.22
C SER A 69 13.09 -6.00 -9.80
N THR A 70 13.37 -5.00 -10.63
CA THR A 70 14.28 -3.88 -10.33
C THR A 70 13.79 -3.10 -9.11
N THR A 71 12.51 -2.76 -9.09
CA THR A 71 11.92 -2.01 -7.97
C THR A 71 11.91 -2.82 -6.68
N PHE A 72 11.62 -4.12 -6.76
CA PHE A 72 11.70 -5.05 -5.65
C PHE A 72 13.12 -5.17 -5.10
N TRP A 73 14.12 -5.20 -5.98
CA TRP A 73 15.53 -5.25 -5.58
C TRP A 73 15.94 -3.98 -4.82
N HIS A 74 15.49 -2.81 -5.27
CA HIS A 74 15.68 -1.54 -4.55
C HIS A 74 15.02 -1.54 -3.17
N LEU A 75 13.79 -2.07 -3.06
CA LEU A 75 13.11 -2.23 -1.77
C LEU A 75 13.92 -3.10 -0.81
N TRP A 76 14.46 -4.22 -1.31
CA TRP A 76 15.31 -5.11 -0.53
C TRP A 76 16.61 -4.46 -0.09
N ALA A 77 17.29 -3.74 -0.98
CA ALA A 77 18.50 -2.97 -0.68
C ALA A 77 18.24 -1.90 0.40
N PHE A 78 17.12 -1.20 0.31
CA PHE A 78 16.72 -0.17 1.29
C PHE A 78 16.48 -0.77 2.68
N ASN A 79 15.77 -1.91 2.74
CA ASN A 79 15.58 -2.68 3.98
C ASN A 79 16.92 -3.16 4.56
N ARG A 80 17.84 -3.62 3.72
CA ARG A 80 19.15 -4.10 4.15
C ARG A 80 20.01 -2.97 4.71
N TRP A 81 20.01 -1.81 4.06
CA TRP A 81 20.72 -0.61 4.51
C TRP A 81 20.29 -0.19 5.93
N MET A 82 18.98 -0.16 6.18
CA MET A 82 18.43 0.15 7.50
C MET A 82 18.79 -0.91 8.54
N GLY A 83 18.62 -2.19 8.18
CA GLY A 83 18.96 -3.30 9.06
C GLY A 83 20.43 -3.30 9.49
N TRP A 84 21.35 -2.99 8.58
CA TRP A 84 22.78 -2.92 8.90
C TRP A 84 23.12 -1.77 9.85
N ARG A 85 22.57 -0.57 9.61
CA ARG A 85 22.76 0.58 10.53
C ARG A 85 22.21 0.30 11.92
N MET A 86 21.02 -0.30 12.01
CA MET A 86 20.41 -0.64 13.29
C MET A 86 21.16 -1.74 14.02
N ALA A 87 21.68 -2.74 13.30
CA ALA A 87 22.55 -3.76 13.87
C ALA A 87 23.84 -3.18 14.47
N PHE A 88 24.46 -2.21 13.81
CA PHE A 88 25.63 -1.52 14.39
C PHE A 88 25.31 -0.77 15.67
N ILE A 89 24.19 -0.04 15.71
CA ILE A 89 23.80 0.74 16.90
C ILE A 89 23.46 -0.20 18.07
N GLY A 90 22.72 -1.28 17.79
CA GLY A 90 22.41 -2.32 18.77
C GLY A 90 23.66 -3.03 19.29
N GLY A 91 24.59 -3.39 18.39
CA GLY A 91 25.87 -3.99 18.77
C GLY A 91 26.73 -3.04 19.62
N PHE A 92 26.81 -1.76 19.25
CA PHE A 92 27.52 -0.75 20.02
C PHE A 92 26.91 -0.56 21.42
N PHE A 93 25.58 -0.55 21.53
CA PHE A 93 24.89 -0.50 22.81
C PHE A 93 25.20 -1.71 23.69
N ALA A 94 25.14 -2.92 23.13
CA ALA A 94 25.47 -4.15 23.84
C ALA A 94 26.91 -4.16 24.35
N THR A 95 27.87 -3.69 23.54
CA THR A 95 29.28 -3.55 23.94
C THR A 95 29.45 -2.57 25.10
N ILE A 96 28.77 -1.42 25.08
CA ILE A 96 28.80 -0.46 26.19
C ILE A 96 28.25 -1.11 27.47
N VAL A 97 27.11 -1.79 27.38
CA VAL A 97 26.49 -2.45 28.54
C VAL A 97 27.42 -3.53 29.11
N ALA A 98 28.06 -4.32 28.25
CA ALA A 98 29.05 -5.31 28.67
C ALA A 98 30.25 -4.68 29.40
N ILE A 99 30.79 -3.56 28.88
CA ILE A 99 31.89 -2.83 29.54
C ILE A 99 31.46 -2.32 30.91
N VAL A 100 30.26 -1.74 31.02
CA VAL A 100 29.74 -1.23 32.31
C VAL A 100 29.57 -2.36 33.33
N ILE A 101 29.08 -3.52 32.91
CA ILE A 101 28.96 -4.72 33.76
C ILE A 101 30.32 -5.13 34.34
N ILE A 102 31.38 -5.13 33.52
CA ILE A 102 32.74 -5.51 33.93
C ILE A 102 33.34 -4.49 34.93
N LEU A 103 33.02 -3.20 34.77
CA LEU A 103 33.56 -2.14 35.63
C LEU A 103 32.91 -2.08 37.02
N ILE A 104 31.76 -2.72 37.24
CA ILE A 104 31.05 -2.73 38.52
C ILE A 104 31.60 -3.89 39.38
N PRO A 105 32.33 -3.62 40.49
CA PRO A 105 33.09 -4.65 41.20
C PRO A 105 32.26 -5.70 41.96
N SER A 106 30.92 -5.61 41.95
CA SER A 106 30.03 -6.46 42.75
C SER A 106 28.62 -6.55 42.16
N ILE A 107 28.51 -6.71 40.83
CA ILE A 107 27.22 -6.90 40.19
C ILE A 107 26.73 -8.33 40.39
N ASP A 108 25.45 -8.48 40.75
CA ASP A 108 24.81 -9.79 40.78
C ASP A 108 24.75 -10.40 39.37
N ALA A 109 25.08 -11.68 39.27
CA ALA A 109 25.16 -12.38 37.99
C ALA A 109 23.80 -12.40 37.27
N ALA A 110 22.69 -12.49 38.01
CA ALA A 110 21.36 -12.46 37.42
C ALA A 110 21.03 -11.07 36.85
N LEU A 111 21.38 -9.99 37.57
CA LEU A 111 21.20 -8.62 37.07
C LEU A 111 22.06 -8.33 35.83
N ALA A 112 23.32 -8.80 35.81
CA ALA A 112 24.21 -8.66 34.66
C ALA A 112 23.66 -9.39 33.42
N GLY A 113 23.20 -10.62 33.60
CA GLY A 113 22.56 -11.40 32.53
C GLY A 113 21.32 -10.72 31.99
N PHE A 114 20.44 -10.23 32.88
CA PHE A 114 19.23 -9.50 32.51
C PHE A 114 19.54 -8.23 31.69
N ALA A 115 20.50 -7.42 32.16
CA ALA A 115 20.89 -6.19 31.47
C ALA A 115 21.47 -6.46 30.07
N LEU A 116 22.32 -7.50 29.94
CA LEU A 116 22.91 -7.88 28.66
C LEU A 116 21.87 -8.45 27.68
N SER A 117 20.95 -9.30 28.16
CA SER A 117 19.84 -9.81 27.35
C SER A 117 18.96 -8.68 26.82
N PHE A 118 18.65 -7.70 27.66
CA PHE A 118 17.90 -6.51 27.23
C PHE A 118 18.67 -5.70 26.18
N ALA A 119 19.99 -5.51 26.38
CA ALA A 119 20.82 -4.78 25.43
C ALA A 119 20.91 -5.45 24.06
N LEU A 120 20.97 -6.78 24.01
CA LEU A 120 20.95 -7.55 22.77
C LEU A 120 19.58 -7.49 22.07
N ALA A 121 18.48 -7.54 22.84
CA ALA A 121 17.13 -7.46 22.30
C ALA A 121 16.77 -6.05 21.78
N TYR A 122 17.36 -4.99 22.36
CA TYR A 122 17.05 -3.60 22.03
C TYR A 122 17.10 -3.30 20.53
N GLY A 123 18.17 -3.72 19.84
CA GLY A 123 18.36 -3.43 18.42
C GLY A 123 17.28 -4.05 17.53
N SER A 124 16.86 -5.29 17.83
CA SER A 124 15.82 -5.96 17.05
C SER A 124 14.44 -5.35 17.33
N THR A 125 14.13 -5.04 18.59
CA THR A 125 12.86 -4.41 18.97
C THR A 125 12.70 -3.05 18.30
N VAL A 126 13.74 -2.21 18.26
CA VAL A 126 13.67 -0.90 17.58
C VAL A 126 13.37 -1.05 16.08
N ILE A 127 14.01 -2.00 15.40
CA ILE A 127 13.74 -2.27 13.98
C ILE A 127 12.28 -2.67 13.77
N TRP A 128 11.77 -3.61 14.57
CA TRP A 128 10.38 -4.06 14.46
C TRP A 128 9.39 -2.94 14.75
N THR A 129 9.63 -2.13 15.79
CA THR A 129 8.78 -0.97 16.12
C THR A 129 8.70 0.02 14.96
N ILE A 130 9.83 0.37 14.35
CA ILE A 130 9.85 1.27 13.19
C ILE A 130 9.07 0.66 12.03
N ARG A 131 9.28 -0.63 11.73
CA ARG A 131 8.53 -1.32 10.66
C ARG A 131 7.03 -1.37 10.96
N HIS A 132 6.63 -1.60 12.20
CA HIS A 132 5.21 -1.58 12.59
C HIS A 132 4.62 -0.18 12.42
N TYR A 133 5.33 0.87 12.82
CA TYR A 133 4.92 2.25 12.61
C TYR A 133 4.75 2.57 11.12
N THR A 134 5.72 2.21 10.27
CA THR A 134 5.61 2.40 8.81
C THR A 134 4.40 1.67 8.23
N ASN A 135 4.15 0.43 8.66
CA ASN A 135 2.99 -0.33 8.18
C ASN A 135 1.67 0.26 8.66
N LEU A 136 1.61 0.75 9.90
CA LEU A 136 0.43 1.45 10.42
C LEU A 136 0.12 2.69 9.58
N GLU A 137 1.12 3.52 9.31
CA GLU A 137 0.97 4.73 8.50
C GLU A 137 0.50 4.40 7.07
N LEU A 138 1.05 3.35 6.46
CA LEU A 138 0.58 2.88 5.15
C LEU A 138 -0.85 2.34 5.18
N ASN A 139 -1.25 1.67 6.25
CA ASN A 139 -2.62 1.16 6.41
C ASN A 139 -3.63 2.29 6.66
N MET A 140 -3.20 3.41 7.24
CA MET A 140 -4.07 4.58 7.41
C MET A 140 -4.53 5.19 6.08
N ASN A 141 -3.76 5.05 4.99
CA ASN A 141 -4.22 5.44 3.66
C ASN A 141 -5.52 4.72 3.25
N ALA A 142 -5.70 3.46 3.67
CA ALA A 142 -6.94 2.73 3.40
C ALA A 142 -8.12 3.30 4.22
N ALA A 143 -7.87 3.70 5.47
CA ALA A 143 -8.87 4.36 6.30
C ALA A 143 -9.28 5.72 5.70
N GLU A 144 -8.32 6.50 5.20
CA GLU A 144 -8.58 7.76 4.50
C GLU A 144 -9.49 7.55 3.27
N ARG A 145 -9.22 6.53 2.45
CA ARG A 145 -10.08 6.16 1.32
C ARG A 145 -11.49 5.74 1.73
N ILE A 146 -11.66 5.00 2.83
CA ILE A 146 -12.99 4.63 3.33
C ILE A 146 -13.78 5.90 3.72
N ILE A 147 -13.12 6.85 4.39
CA ILE A 147 -13.73 8.12 4.76
C ILE A 147 -14.11 8.91 3.50
N GLU A 148 -13.23 8.97 2.50
CA GLU A 148 -13.53 9.59 1.20
C GLU A 148 -14.78 8.97 0.56
N TYR A 149 -14.87 7.64 0.49
CA TYR A 149 -16.04 6.95 -0.06
C TYR A 149 -17.30 7.16 0.79
N SER A 150 -17.18 7.26 2.11
CA SER A 150 -18.34 7.54 2.98
C SER A 150 -18.92 8.94 2.80
N ASN A 151 -18.11 9.88 2.30
CA ASN A 151 -18.51 11.27 2.05
C ASN A 151 -18.93 11.51 0.59
N LEU A 152 -18.90 10.49 -0.28
CA LEU A 152 -19.40 10.62 -1.64
C LEU A 152 -20.90 10.92 -1.64
N LYS A 153 -21.32 11.85 -2.50
CA LYS A 153 -22.72 12.15 -2.72
C LYS A 153 -23.44 10.88 -3.18
N THR A 154 -24.28 10.34 -2.31
CA THR A 154 -25.10 9.17 -2.64
C THR A 154 -26.26 9.59 -3.53
N GLU A 155 -26.72 8.68 -4.39
CA GLU A 155 -27.95 8.87 -5.15
C GLU A 155 -29.13 9.09 -4.20
N SER A 156 -30.01 10.03 -4.55
CA SER A 156 -31.17 10.32 -3.72
C SER A 156 -32.16 9.16 -3.79
N LEU A 157 -32.55 8.63 -2.63
CA LEU A 157 -33.67 7.70 -2.50
C LEU A 157 -35.00 8.46 -2.29
N GLU A 158 -35.00 9.78 -2.46
CA GLU A 158 -36.21 10.58 -2.39
C GLU A 158 -37.14 10.20 -3.55
N GLY A 159 -38.35 9.77 -3.19
CA GLY A 159 -39.39 9.36 -4.11
C GLY A 159 -40.63 8.95 -3.34
N ALA A 160 -41.77 8.93 -4.01
CA ALA A 160 -42.98 8.37 -3.42
C ALA A 160 -42.90 6.84 -3.47
N ASP A 161 -43.21 6.17 -2.36
CA ASP A 161 -43.37 4.71 -2.37
C ASP A 161 -44.50 4.34 -3.33
N PRO A 162 -44.23 3.55 -4.38
CA PRO A 162 -45.27 3.15 -5.30
C PRO A 162 -46.27 2.21 -4.60
N PRO A 163 -47.55 2.18 -5.03
CA PRO A 163 -48.54 1.25 -4.50
C PRO A 163 -48.09 -0.21 -4.62
N ALA A 164 -48.57 -1.10 -3.74
CA ALA A 164 -48.22 -2.53 -3.78
C ALA A 164 -48.59 -3.24 -5.10
N ALA A 165 -49.55 -2.70 -5.84
CA ALA A 165 -49.97 -3.20 -7.15
C ALA A 165 -49.24 -2.51 -8.33
N TRP A 166 -48.21 -1.71 -8.07
CA TRP A 166 -47.42 -1.04 -9.10
C TRP A 166 -46.43 -2.02 -9.75
N PRO A 167 -46.22 -1.95 -11.07
CA PRO A 167 -47.00 -1.18 -12.05
C PRO A 167 -48.26 -1.96 -12.47
N THR A 168 -49.45 -1.33 -12.37
CA THR A 168 -50.74 -2.02 -12.65
C THR A 168 -51.00 -2.22 -14.15
N GLU A 169 -50.57 -1.27 -14.99
CA GLU A 169 -50.82 -1.30 -16.44
C GLU A 169 -49.54 -1.50 -17.26
N GLY A 170 -48.36 -1.49 -16.64
CA GLY A 170 -47.07 -1.63 -17.33
C GLY A 170 -46.75 -0.55 -18.37
N ARG A 171 -47.55 0.52 -18.45
CA ARG A 171 -47.38 1.62 -19.41
C ARG A 171 -46.28 2.57 -18.94
N LEU A 172 -45.35 2.90 -19.82
CA LEU A 172 -44.27 3.86 -19.58
C LEU A 172 -44.35 4.98 -20.63
N GLU A 173 -44.54 6.20 -20.18
CA GLU A 173 -44.52 7.39 -21.04
C GLU A 173 -43.31 8.25 -20.66
N VAL A 174 -42.36 8.35 -21.58
CA VAL A 174 -41.14 9.15 -21.41
C VAL A 174 -41.33 10.47 -22.14
N ASN A 175 -41.32 11.58 -21.40
CA ASN A 175 -41.54 12.92 -21.92
C ASN A 175 -40.29 13.79 -21.73
N ASP A 176 -39.80 14.35 -22.83
CA ASP A 176 -38.67 15.27 -22.97
C ASP A 176 -37.41 14.82 -22.21
N LEU A 177 -37.15 13.51 -22.21
CA LEU A 177 -36.02 12.95 -21.46
C LEU A 177 -34.69 13.46 -22.03
N VAL A 178 -33.87 13.99 -21.13
CA VAL A 178 -32.49 14.42 -21.39
C VAL A 178 -31.59 13.64 -20.46
N VAL A 179 -30.62 12.92 -21.03
CA VAL A 179 -29.67 12.10 -20.26
C VAL A 179 -28.26 12.50 -20.65
N SER A 180 -27.43 12.75 -19.63
CA SER A 180 -25.99 12.91 -19.74
C SER A 180 -25.28 11.92 -18.82
N TYR A 181 -24.08 11.50 -19.20
CA TYR A 181 -23.24 10.63 -18.36
C TYR A 181 -22.55 11.40 -17.23
N ALA A 182 -22.36 12.71 -17.39
CA ALA A 182 -21.83 13.60 -16.37
C ALA A 182 -22.41 15.01 -16.55
N ASP A 183 -22.47 15.79 -15.47
CA ASP A 183 -23.08 17.12 -15.47
C ASP A 183 -22.39 18.11 -16.44
N ASP A 184 -21.11 17.89 -16.72
CA ASP A 184 -20.26 18.70 -17.61
C ASP A 184 -20.23 18.21 -19.07
N LEU A 185 -20.78 17.02 -19.35
CA LEU A 185 -20.82 16.46 -20.70
C LEU A 185 -22.09 16.87 -21.45
N PRO A 186 -22.01 17.05 -22.79
CA PRO A 186 -23.19 17.29 -23.58
C PRO A 186 -24.15 16.09 -23.51
N PRO A 187 -25.46 16.33 -23.43
CA PRO A 187 -26.44 15.26 -23.29
C PRO A 187 -26.42 14.33 -24.52
N VAL A 188 -26.43 13.03 -24.24
CA VAL A 188 -26.42 11.96 -25.23
C VAL A 188 -27.83 11.71 -25.77
N LEU A 189 -28.82 11.70 -24.87
CA LEU A 189 -30.23 11.70 -25.23
C LEU A 189 -30.76 13.14 -25.12
N LYS A 190 -31.36 13.63 -26.21
CA LYS A 190 -31.90 14.98 -26.30
C LYS A 190 -33.38 14.92 -26.65
N ARG A 191 -34.24 15.26 -25.68
CA ARG A 191 -35.71 15.42 -25.82
C ARG A 191 -36.36 14.23 -26.53
N SER A 192 -36.16 13.06 -25.95
CA SER A 192 -36.72 11.82 -26.46
C SER A 192 -38.15 11.63 -25.94
N ASN A 193 -39.12 11.50 -26.86
CA ASN A 193 -40.53 11.23 -26.56
C ASN A 193 -40.91 9.88 -27.17
N PHE A 194 -41.13 8.85 -26.35
CA PHE A 194 -41.60 7.55 -26.83
C PHE A 194 -42.69 6.99 -25.89
N PRO A 195 -43.88 6.67 -26.42
CA PRO A 195 -44.87 5.89 -25.70
C PRO A 195 -44.58 4.39 -25.86
N SER A 196 -44.60 3.62 -24.77
CA SER A 196 -44.58 2.14 -24.78
C SER A 196 -45.84 1.57 -24.13
#